data_AF-A0A1S6EU99-F1
#
_entry.id   AF-A0A1S6EU99-F1
#
_cell.length_a   1.000
_cell.length_b   1.000
_cell.length_c   1.000
_cell.angle_alpha   90.00
_cell.angle_beta   90.00
_cell.angle_gamma   90.00
#
_symmetry.space_group_name_H-M   'P 1'
#
loop_
_entity.id
_entity.type
_entity.pdbx_description
1 polymer ?
#
loop_
_entity_poly.entity_id
_entity_poly.type
_entity_poly.pdbx_seq_one_letter_code
_entity_poly.pdbx_strand_id
1 'polypeptide(L)' 'MGQPELFSTPRKPWNAGRLTGAKAPLKPKHIWAIRQHFKSVGAVRDLAMFNVALDAKLRGCDLVKLRTVGNGSAEVSSIS' A
#
# COMPACT_ATOMS: atom_id res chain seq x y z
N MET A 1 20.32 34.13 -1.38
CA MET A 1 19.99 32.69 -1.44
C MET A 1 19.77 32.21 -0.01
N GLY A 2 18.53 32.07 0.43
CA GLY A 2 18.20 31.57 1.78
C GLY A 2 17.81 30.10 1.69
N GLN A 3 18.48 29.23 2.43
CA GLN A 3 18.16 27.80 2.47
C GLN A 3 16.86 27.56 3.26
N PRO A 4 15.77 27.07 2.65
CA PRO A 4 14.48 26.89 3.35
C PRO A 4 14.42 25.66 4.28
N GLU A 5 15.42 24.77 4.23
CA GLU A 5 15.31 23.43 4.80
C GLU A 5 15.68 23.34 6.29
N LEU A 6 16.20 24.41 6.91
CA LEU A 6 16.61 24.40 8.31
C LEU A 6 15.46 24.57 9.32
N PHE A 7 14.26 24.94 8.87
CA PHE A 7 13.09 25.17 9.73
C PHE A 7 11.99 24.11 9.61
N SER A 8 12.18 23.07 8.79
CA SER A 8 11.22 21.97 8.74
C SER A 8 11.41 21.07 9.95
N THR A 9 10.57 21.27 10.97
CA THR A 9 10.54 20.38 12.14
C THR A 9 10.22 18.96 11.68
N PRO A 10 11.13 17.98 11.86
CA PRO A 10 10.87 16.61 11.44
C PRO A 10 9.64 16.11 12.20
N ARG A 11 8.59 15.74 11.45
CA ARG A 11 7.36 15.19 12.05
C ARG A 11 7.74 13.96 12.85
N LYS A 12 7.60 14.04 14.17
CA LYS A 12 7.89 12.91 15.06
C LYS A 12 6.96 11.76 14.65
N PRO A 13 7.49 10.57 14.34
CA PRO A 13 6.65 9.47 13.90
C PRO A 13 5.72 9.05 15.05
N TRP A 14 4.52 8.57 14.71
CA TRP A 14 3.46 8.21 15.67
C TRP A 14 3.90 7.16 16.71
N ASN A 15 4.97 6.43 16.43
CA ASN A 15 5.56 5.39 17.26
C ASN A 15 6.93 5.79 17.87
N ALA A 16 7.29 7.08 17.87
CA ALA A 16 8.55 7.53 18.48
C ALA A 16 8.63 7.14 19.97
N GLY A 17 9.71 6.45 20.36
CA GLY A 17 9.91 5.96 21.73
C GLY A 17 9.14 4.68 22.08
N ARG A 18 8.38 4.10 21.14
CA ARG A 18 7.62 2.87 21.34
C ARG A 18 8.26 1.73 20.55
N LEU A 19 8.80 0.74 21.27
CA LEU A 19 9.37 -0.47 20.67
C LEU A 19 8.24 -1.24 19.96
N THR A 20 8.14 -1.04 18.64
CA THR A 20 7.16 -1.73 17.81
C THR A 20 7.81 -3.04 17.39
N GLY A 21 7.50 -4.12 18.09
CA GLY A 21 8.02 -5.45 17.76
C GLY A 21 7.64 -5.89 16.34
N ALA A 22 8.23 -6.99 15.88
CA ALA A 22 7.89 -7.57 14.59
C ALA A 22 6.38 -7.83 14.50
N LYS A 23 5.71 -7.17 13.54
CA LYS A 23 4.28 -7.40 13.29
C LYS A 23 4.14 -8.80 12.69
N ALA A 24 3.22 -9.60 13.25
CA ALA A 24 2.96 -10.93 12.74
C ALA A 24 2.58 -10.88 11.24
N PRO A 25 3.04 -11.86 10.43
CA PRO A 25 2.69 -11.91 9.02
C PRO A 25 1.17 -12.06 8.84
N LEU A 26 0.67 -11.54 7.70
CA LEU A 26 -0.75 -11.66 7.36
C LEU A 26 -1.11 -13.14 7.11
N LYS A 27 -2.20 -13.61 7.72
CA LYS A 27 -2.77 -14.92 7.43
C LYS A 27 -3.45 -14.92 6.05
N PRO A 28 -3.52 -16.05 5.33
CA PRO A 28 -4.21 -16.13 4.03
C PRO A 28 -5.64 -15.60 4.05
N LYS A 29 -6.39 -15.84 5.13
CA LYS A 29 -7.75 -15.31 5.32
C LYS A 29 -7.80 -13.77 5.32
N HIS A 30 -6.81 -13.10 5.90
CA HIS A 30 -6.74 -11.65 5.90
C HIS A 30 -6.40 -11.11 4.51
N ILE A 31 -5.51 -11.78 3.79
CA ILE A 31 -5.15 -11.42 2.40
C ILE A 31 -6.38 -11.51 1.50
N TRP A 32 -7.14 -12.59 1.61
CA TRP A 32 -8.38 -12.77 0.85
C TRP A 32 -9.40 -11.66 1.16
N ALA A 33 -9.63 -11.36 2.45
CA ALA A 33 -10.57 -10.33 2.85
C ALA A 33 -10.20 -8.94 2.30
N ILE A 34 -8.90 -8.59 2.31
CA ILE A 34 -8.43 -7.31 1.76
C ILE A 34 -8.61 -7.27 0.24
N ARG A 35 -8.28 -8.35 -0.49
CA ARG A 35 -8.52 -8.43 -1.95
C ARG A 35 -9.99 -8.28 -2.28
N GLN A 36 -10.86 -8.97 -1.54
CA GLN A 36 -12.30 -8.93 -1.77
C GLN A 36 -12.86 -7.54 -1.51
N HIS A 37 -12.35 -6.84 -0.48
CA HIS A 37 -12.71 -5.46 -0.23
C HIS A 37 -12.36 -4.55 -1.42
N PHE A 38 -11.12 -4.60 -1.93
CA PHE A 38 -10.72 -3.81 -3.10
C PHE A 38 -11.53 -4.12 -4.36
N LYS A 39 -11.85 -5.40 -4.59
CA LYS A 39 -12.74 -5.82 -5.69
C LYS A 39 -14.14 -5.23 -5.52
N SER A 40 -14.70 -5.29 -4.31
CA SER A 40 -16.05 -4.79 -4.01
C SER A 40 -16.18 -3.28 -4.22
N VAL A 41 -15.14 -2.50 -3.92
CA VAL A 41 -15.15 -1.04 -4.11
C VAL A 41 -14.65 -0.61 -5.51
N GLY A 42 -14.28 -1.55 -6.37
CA GLY A 42 -13.76 -1.26 -7.72
C GLY A 42 -12.38 -0.57 -7.74
N ALA A 43 -11.59 -0.67 -6.67
CA ALA A 43 -10.29 -0.02 -6.56
C ALA A 43 -9.19 -0.80 -7.30
N VAL A 44 -9.20 -0.73 -8.64
CA VAL A 44 -8.29 -1.51 -9.51
C VAL A 44 -6.82 -1.19 -9.24
N ARG A 45 -6.48 0.10 -9.02
CA ARG A 45 -5.10 0.52 -8.69
C ARG A 45 -4.62 -0.07 -7.37
N ASP A 46 -5.45 -0.01 -6.34
CA ASP A 46 -5.08 -0.47 -4.99
C ASP A 46 -5.00 -2.00 -4.94
N LEU A 47 -5.87 -2.69 -5.68
CA LEU A 47 -5.79 -4.13 -5.87
C LEU A 47 -4.48 -4.54 -6.54
N ALA A 48 -4.09 -3.85 -7.62
CA ALA A 48 -2.85 -4.12 -8.32
C ALA A 48 -1.62 -3.85 -7.43
N MET A 49 -1.59 -2.71 -6.73
CA MET A 49 -0.52 -2.39 -5.79
C MET A 49 -0.44 -3.41 -4.65
N PHE A 50 -1.57 -3.84 -4.09
CA PHE A 50 -1.60 -4.84 -3.03
C PHE A 50 -1.05 -6.19 -3.49
N ASN A 51 -1.42 -6.65 -4.69
CA ASN A 51 -0.89 -7.90 -5.25
C ASN A 51 0.63 -7.80 -5.49
N VAL A 52 1.11 -6.72 -6.12
CA VAL A 52 2.55 -6.49 -6.36
C VAL A 52 3.35 -6.46 -5.05
N ALA A 53 2.81 -5.80 -4.01
CA ALA A 53 3.46 -5.74 -2.71
C ALA A 53 3.66 -7.11 -2.06
N LEU A 54 2.70 -8.02 -2.24
CA LEU A 54 2.77 -9.38 -1.72
C LEU A 54 3.77 -10.23 -2.51
N ASP A 55 3.70 -10.18 -3.84
CA ASP A 55 4.53 -11.03 -4.70
C ASP A 55 6.01 -10.66 -4.61
N ALA A 56 6.33 -9.36 -4.56
CA ALA A 56 7.70 -8.85 -4.48
C ALA A 56 8.17 -8.55 -3.04
N LYS A 57 7.35 -8.84 -2.02
CA LYS A 57 7.66 -8.62 -0.59
C LYS A 57 8.14 -7.19 -0.27
N LEU A 58 7.49 -6.18 -0.86
CA LEU A 58 7.92 -4.78 -0.80
C LEU A 58 7.56 -4.10 0.53
N ARG A 59 8.39 -3.13 0.95
CA ARG A 59 7.99 -2.19 2.01
C ARG A 59 7.03 -1.16 1.44
N GLY A 60 6.14 -0.64 2.29
CA GLY A 60 5.15 0.36 1.88
C GLY A 60 5.77 1.61 1.24
N CYS A 61 6.93 2.07 1.71
CA CYS A 61 7.63 3.21 1.11
C CYS A 61 8.18 2.93 -0.30
N ASP A 62 8.55 1.68 -0.60
CA ASP A 62 9.04 1.28 -1.93
C ASP A 62 7.86 1.07 -2.88
N LEU A 63 6.74 0.54 -2.37
CA LEU A 63 5.49 0.37 -3.11
C LEU A 63 4.92 1.70 -3.61
N VAL A 64 4.87 2.73 -2.74
CA VAL A 64 4.30 4.04 -3.10
C VAL A 64 5.15 4.79 -4.14
N LYS A 65 6.43 4.43 -4.28
CA LYS A 65 7.31 4.96 -5.33
C LYS A 65 7.10 4.29 -6.69
N LEU A 66 6.35 3.18 -6.75
CA LEU A 66 6.07 2.49 -8.01
C LEU A 66 5.00 3.23 -8.82
N ARG A 67 5.31 3.46 -10.10
CA ARG A 67 4.36 4.03 -11.06
C ARG A 67 3.55 2.91 -11.69
N THR A 68 2.25 2.90 -11.44
CA THR A 68 1.32 1.99 -12.14
C THR A 68 1.01 2.57 -13.52
N VAL A 69 1.44 1.90 -14.58
CA VAL A 69 1.02 2.20 -15.95
C VAL A 69 -0.29 1.45 -16.19
N GLY A 70 -1.41 2.17 -16.18
CA GLY A 70 -2.73 1.57 -16.34
C GLY A 70 -3.06 1.35 -17.80
N ASN A 71 -2.99 0.11 -18.28
CA ASN A 71 -3.75 -0.31 -19.45
C ASN A 71 -5.14 -0.71 -18.95
N GLY A 72 -6.13 0.13 -19.22
CA GLY A 72 -7.51 -0.05 -18.76
C GLY A 72 -8.21 -1.22 -19.44
N SER A 73 -8.05 -2.43 -18.90
CA SER A 73 -8.91 -3.57 -19.22
C SER A 73 -9.43 -4.19 -17.92
N ALA A 74 -10.23 -3.42 -17.19
CA ALA A 74 -11.12 -3.99 -16.19
C ALA A 74 -12.42 -4.36 -16.90
N GLU A 75 -12.42 -5.48 -17.62
CA GLU A 75 -13.67 -6.22 -17.82
C GLU A 75 -14.08 -6.75 -16.45
N VAL A 76 -14.91 -5.97 -15.76
CA VAL A 76 -15.71 -6.47 -14.64
C VAL A 76 -16.87 -7.21 -15.30
N SER A 77 -16.60 -8.38 -15.86
CA SER A 77 -17.66 -9.27 -16.30
C SER A 77 -18.43 -9.69 -15.06
N SER A 78 -19.70 -9.28 -15.05
CA SER A 78 -20.74 -9.82 -14.17
C SER A 78 -20.56 -11.32 -14.04
N ILE A 79 -20.41 -11.79 -12.81
CA ILE A 79 -20.77 -13.17 -12.48
C ILE A 79 -22.00 -13.04 -11.60
N SER A 80 -23.11 -13.46 -12.20
CA SER A 80 -24.43 -13.70 -11.63
C SER A 80 -24.39 -14.47 -10.31
#